data_AF-A0A672UA80-F1
#
_entry.id   AF-A0A672UA80-F1
#
_cell.length_a   1.000
_cell.length_b   1.000
_cell.length_c   1.000
_cell.angle_alpha   90.00
_cell.angle_beta   90.00
_cell.angle_gamma   90.00
#
_symmetry.space_group_name_H-M   'P 1'
#
loop_
_entity.id
_entity.type
_entity.pdbx_description
1 polymer ?
#
loop_
_entity_poly.entity_id
_entity_poly.type
_entity_poly.pdbx_seq_one_letter_code
_entity_poly.pdbx_strand_id
1 'polypeptide(L)'
;MQHLWGCPGEPSRAAGNLQDLSFCGAKEEVCIYIMGLVLEWIKNNGGAAAMDKLSLIKSQMIYDIIDKSNGFYVCPVEKKNRSRMNVPFRIGSTKGDEALEKKFLEKAVELNMISLKGHRSVGGIRASLYNAVTVEDVQKLAAFMRSFLQMHQS
;
A
#
# COMPACT_ATOMS: atom_id res chain seq x y z
N MET A 1 21.40 -27.16 49.54
CA MET A 1 21.91 -26.09 50.43
C MET A 1 22.28 -24.92 49.52
N GLN A 2 21.79 -23.69 49.69
CA GLN A 2 21.90 -22.80 50.88
C GLN A 2 23.37 -22.42 51.15
N HIS A 3 23.80 -21.17 51.34
CA HIS A 3 23.14 -19.85 51.32
C HIS A 3 24.19 -18.75 50.96
N LEU A 4 23.98 -17.42 50.92
CA LEU A 4 22.95 -16.50 51.45
C LEU A 4 21.91 -16.09 50.35
N TRP A 5 21.34 -14.90 50.06
CA TRP A 5 21.35 -13.47 50.49
C TRP A 5 22.61 -12.59 50.23
N GLY A 6 22.54 -11.26 49.99
CA GLY A 6 21.39 -10.39 49.65
C GLY A 6 21.68 -8.88 49.83
N CYS A 7 21.45 -8.03 48.81
CA CYS A 7 21.74 -6.57 48.89
C CYS A 7 20.50 -5.74 49.32
N PRO A 8 20.63 -4.79 50.26
CA PRO A 8 19.51 -4.04 50.82
C PRO A 8 19.24 -2.68 50.14
N GLY A 9 18.00 -2.19 50.28
CA GLY A 9 17.69 -0.76 50.19
C GLY A 9 16.86 -0.30 48.99
N GLU A 10 15.53 -0.43 49.08
CA GLU A 10 14.63 0.47 48.34
C GLU A 10 14.47 1.80 49.10
N PRO A 11 14.76 2.96 48.48
CA PRO A 11 14.11 4.21 48.80
C PRO A 11 12.88 4.37 47.90
N SER A 12 11.68 4.40 48.48
CA SER A 12 10.43 4.46 47.74
C SER A 12 10.29 5.73 46.88
N ARG A 13 10.08 5.56 45.57
CA ARG A 13 9.59 6.64 44.70
C ARG A 13 8.73 6.10 43.56
N ALA A 14 7.48 6.53 43.52
CA ALA A 14 6.56 6.19 42.46
C ALA A 14 6.91 6.94 41.17
N ALA A 15 7.46 6.22 40.21
CA ALA A 15 7.45 6.55 38.79
C ALA A 15 7.23 5.23 38.02
N GLY A 16 6.34 5.22 37.03
CA GLY A 16 6.09 4.01 36.24
C GLY A 16 7.32 3.69 35.38
N ASN A 17 8.09 2.68 35.78
CA ASN A 17 9.30 2.30 35.06
C ASN A 17 8.97 1.75 33.67
N LEU A 18 9.70 2.19 32.65
CA LEU A 18 9.66 1.64 31.29
C LEU A 18 10.18 0.17 31.20
N GLN A 19 10.51 -0.46 32.32
CA GLN A 19 11.18 -1.76 32.40
C GLN A 19 10.25 -2.96 32.18
N ASP A 20 8.92 -2.78 32.29
CA ASP A 20 7.93 -3.82 31.96
C ASP A 20 7.79 -4.04 30.44
N LEU A 21 8.37 -3.17 29.61
CA LEU A 21 8.43 -3.33 28.15
C LEU A 21 9.65 -4.17 27.75
N SER A 22 9.47 -5.48 27.72
CA SER A 22 10.50 -6.46 27.33
C SER A 22 10.78 -6.45 25.81
N PHE A 23 11.37 -5.38 25.30
CA PHE A 23 11.87 -5.32 23.92
C PHE A 23 13.18 -6.11 23.77
N CYS A 24 13.21 -7.03 22.82
CA CYS A 24 14.25 -8.05 22.69
C CYS A 24 15.27 -7.74 21.58
N GLY A 25 15.61 -6.45 21.42
CA GLY A 25 16.81 -6.01 20.71
C GLY A 25 16.66 -4.71 19.93
N ALA A 26 17.78 -4.00 19.75
CA ALA A 26 17.89 -2.66 19.14
C ALA A 26 17.38 -2.53 17.68
N LYS A 27 16.90 -3.61 17.06
CA LYS A 27 16.18 -3.56 15.76
C LYS A 27 14.71 -3.16 15.94
N GLU A 28 14.10 -3.49 17.08
CA GLU A 28 12.69 -3.24 17.36
C GLU A 28 12.46 -1.75 17.69
N GLU A 29 13.37 -1.15 18.45
CA GLU A 29 13.40 0.27 18.82
C GLU A 29 13.29 1.20 17.60
N VAL A 30 14.08 0.92 16.55
CA VAL A 30 14.08 1.72 15.30
C VAL A 30 12.74 1.61 14.56
N CYS A 31 12.13 0.43 14.53
CA CYS A 31 10.81 0.23 13.93
C CYS A 31 9.71 0.98 14.67
N ILE A 32 9.77 1.04 16.01
CA ILE A 32 8.82 1.78 16.85
C ILE A 32 8.99 3.30 16.64
N TYR A 33 10.23 3.79 16.58
CA TYR A 33 10.52 5.20 16.29
C TYR A 33 9.99 5.63 14.92
N ILE A 34 10.24 4.83 13.87
CA ILE A 34 9.72 5.08 12.51
C ILE A 34 8.18 5.05 12.51
N MET A 35 7.55 4.11 13.23
CA MET A 35 6.09 4.07 13.38
C MET A 35 5.56 5.35 14.03
N GLY A 36 6.24 5.88 15.07
CA GLY A 36 5.91 7.15 15.70
C GLY A 36 5.89 8.32 14.70
N LEU A 37 6.95 8.46 13.90
CA LEU A 37 7.06 9.49 12.86
C LEU A 37 5.96 9.36 11.79
N VAL A 38 5.61 8.15 11.38
CA VAL A 38 4.52 7.89 10.42
C VAL A 38 3.15 8.24 11.01
N LEU A 39 2.90 7.92 12.28
CA LEU A 39 1.66 8.27 12.97
C LEU A 39 1.52 9.79 13.19
N GLU A 40 2.60 10.48 13.51
CA GLU A 40 2.64 11.94 13.58
C GLU A 40 2.38 12.58 12.20
N TRP A 41 3.03 12.09 11.14
CA TRP A 41 2.75 12.55 9.78
C TRP A 41 1.27 12.33 9.39
N ILE A 42 0.68 11.17 9.71
CA ILE A 42 -0.75 10.92 9.47
C ILE A 42 -1.62 11.93 10.23
N LYS A 43 -1.34 12.18 11.52
CA LYS A 43 -2.07 13.13 12.35
C LYS A 43 -2.01 14.55 11.77
N ASN A 44 -0.82 15.00 11.36
CA ASN A 44 -0.59 16.33 10.82
C ASN A 44 -1.24 16.53 9.43
N ASN A 45 -1.44 15.45 8.67
CA ASN A 45 -2.17 15.44 7.38
C ASN A 45 -3.68 15.15 7.54
N GLY A 46 -4.29 15.55 8.65
CA GLY A 46 -5.75 15.43 8.87
C GLY A 46 -6.23 14.06 9.37
N GLY A 47 -5.31 13.17 9.78
CA GLY A 47 -5.61 11.90 10.42
C GLY A 47 -6.27 10.86 9.49
N ALA A 48 -6.76 9.78 10.10
CA ALA A 48 -7.37 8.65 9.38
C ALA A 48 -8.56 9.07 8.48
N ALA A 49 -9.33 10.08 8.88
CA ALA A 49 -10.47 10.59 8.11
C ALA A 49 -10.07 11.31 6.82
N ALA A 50 -8.90 11.96 6.77
CA ALA A 50 -8.32 12.51 5.55
C ALA A 50 -7.75 11.40 4.66
N MET A 51 -7.03 10.44 5.27
CA MET A 51 -6.45 9.30 4.55
C MET A 51 -7.51 8.43 3.87
N ASP A 52 -8.66 8.20 4.51
CA ASP A 52 -9.75 7.43 3.90
C ASP A 52 -10.34 8.14 2.66
N LYS A 53 -10.61 9.46 2.78
CA LYS A 53 -11.08 10.29 1.65
C LYS A 53 -10.10 10.26 0.47
N LEU A 54 -8.79 10.37 0.75
CA LEU A 54 -7.74 10.27 -0.27
C LEU A 54 -7.67 8.86 -0.88
N SER A 55 -7.87 7.79 -0.10
CA SER A 55 -7.92 6.42 -0.62
C SER A 55 -9.10 6.19 -1.56
N LEU A 56 -10.27 6.78 -1.24
CA LEU A 56 -11.46 6.74 -2.07
C LEU A 56 -11.26 7.48 -3.39
N ILE A 57 -10.76 8.72 -3.35
CA ILE A 57 -10.45 9.53 -4.55
C ILE A 57 -9.45 8.81 -5.46
N LYS A 58 -8.36 8.27 -4.90
CA LYS A 58 -7.32 7.54 -5.66
C LYS A 58 -7.86 6.27 -6.30
N SER A 59 -8.53 5.41 -5.52
CA SER A 59 -9.05 4.13 -6.05
C SER A 59 -10.19 4.32 -7.04
N GLN A 60 -11.10 5.27 -6.83
CA GLN A 60 -12.17 5.56 -7.78
C GLN A 60 -11.61 5.98 -9.14
N MET A 61 -10.55 6.79 -9.19
CA MET A 61 -9.90 7.21 -10.45
C MET A 61 -9.41 6.03 -11.31
N ILE A 62 -8.92 4.96 -10.68
CA ILE A 62 -8.47 3.75 -11.39
C ILE A 62 -9.66 2.82 -11.70
N TYR A 63 -10.58 2.61 -10.76
CA TYR A 63 -11.75 1.76 -10.97
C TYR A 63 -12.71 2.31 -12.03
N ASP A 64 -12.82 3.63 -12.17
CA ASP A 64 -13.55 4.30 -13.26
C ASP A 64 -12.99 3.91 -14.63
N ILE A 65 -11.66 3.88 -14.77
CA ILE A 65 -11.01 3.51 -16.04
C ILE A 65 -11.20 2.01 -16.31
N ILE A 66 -11.09 1.16 -15.29
CA ILE A 66 -11.34 -0.28 -15.40
C ILE A 66 -12.78 -0.52 -15.88
N ASP A 67 -13.77 0.05 -15.21
CA ASP A 67 -15.19 -0.16 -15.51
C ASP A 67 -15.62 0.48 -16.85
N LYS A 68 -14.93 1.53 -17.31
CA LYS A 68 -15.18 2.20 -18.61
C LYS A 68 -14.32 1.65 -19.76
N SER A 69 -13.44 0.68 -19.50
CA SER A 69 -12.53 0.08 -20.51
C SER A 69 -13.20 -0.86 -21.53
N ASN A 70 -14.52 -1.04 -21.42
CA ASN A 70 -15.33 -1.96 -22.23
C ASN A 70 -14.82 -3.42 -22.25
N GLY A 71 -14.16 -3.84 -21.15
CA GLY A 71 -13.64 -5.20 -20.96
C GLY A 71 -12.14 -5.37 -21.20
N PHE A 72 -11.43 -4.33 -21.67
CA PHE A 72 -9.98 -4.40 -21.88
C PHE A 72 -9.18 -4.46 -20.57
N TYR A 73 -9.65 -3.76 -19.53
CA TYR A 73 -9.15 -3.88 -18.16
C TYR A 73 -10.20 -4.60 -17.31
N VAL A 74 -9.81 -5.70 -16.67
CA VAL A 74 -10.73 -6.49 -15.83
C VAL A 74 -10.20 -6.63 -14.41
N CYS A 75 -10.90 -6.03 -13.44
CA CYS A 75 -10.69 -6.35 -12.03
C CYS A 75 -11.47 -7.65 -11.70
N PRO A 76 -10.82 -8.72 -11.20
CA PRO A 76 -11.49 -9.97 -10.86
C PRO A 76 -12.31 -9.92 -9.56
N VAL A 77 -12.43 -8.74 -8.91
CA VAL A 77 -13.11 -8.56 -7.62
C VAL A 77 -14.47 -7.88 -7.83
N GLU A 78 -15.51 -8.47 -7.24
CA GLU A 78 -16.88 -7.93 -7.20
C GLU A 78 -16.89 -6.46 -6.72
N LYS A 79 -17.70 -5.59 -7.35
CA LYS A 79 -17.64 -4.14 -7.12
C LYS A 79 -17.75 -3.72 -5.64
N LYS A 80 -18.62 -4.38 -4.87
CA LYS A 80 -18.82 -4.17 -3.42
C LYS A 80 -17.60 -4.53 -2.54
N ASN A 81 -16.71 -5.40 -3.02
CA ASN A 81 -15.57 -5.95 -2.29
C ASN A 81 -14.22 -5.37 -2.74
N ARG A 82 -14.23 -4.36 -3.62
CA ARG A 82 -13.03 -3.73 -4.18
C ARG A 82 -12.25 -2.95 -3.12
N SER A 83 -10.95 -3.21 -3.00
CA SER A 83 -10.09 -2.53 -2.03
C SER A 83 -9.69 -1.14 -2.51
N ARG A 84 -9.80 -0.14 -1.62
CA ARG A 84 -9.28 1.22 -1.86
C ARG A 84 -7.75 1.29 -1.92
N MET A 85 -7.06 0.27 -1.42
CA MET A 85 -5.61 0.29 -1.17
C MET A 85 -4.81 -0.60 -2.13
N ASN A 86 -5.42 -1.66 -2.67
CA ASN A 86 -4.77 -2.58 -3.60
C ASN A 86 -5.75 -2.90 -4.74
N VAL A 87 -5.45 -2.42 -5.95
CA VAL A 87 -6.31 -2.54 -7.14
C VAL A 87 -5.70 -3.57 -8.11
N PRO A 88 -6.09 -4.86 -8.04
CA PRO A 88 -5.68 -5.86 -8.99
C PRO A 88 -6.51 -5.78 -10.29
N PHE A 89 -5.86 -5.89 -11.45
CA PHE A 89 -6.54 -6.03 -12.74
C PHE A 89 -5.72 -6.86 -13.74
N ARG A 90 -6.44 -7.51 -14.66
CA ARG A 90 -5.91 -8.19 -15.85
C ARG A 90 -6.10 -7.31 -17.09
N ILE A 91 -5.32 -7.55 -18.14
CA ILE A 91 -5.42 -6.83 -19.42
C ILE A 91 -5.86 -7.79 -20.54
N GLY A 92 -6.66 -7.31 -21.49
CA GLY A 92 -7.06 -8.03 -22.71
C GLY A 92 -8.22 -9.02 -22.54
N SER A 93 -8.39 -9.63 -21.37
CA SER A 93 -9.57 -10.46 -21.05
C SER A 93 -9.76 -10.68 -19.55
N THR A 94 -10.86 -11.34 -19.16
CA THR A 94 -11.09 -11.85 -17.81
C THR A 94 -10.02 -12.83 -17.33
N LYS A 95 -9.39 -13.58 -18.25
CA LYS A 95 -8.28 -14.48 -17.96
C LYS A 95 -6.93 -13.78 -17.94
N GLY A 96 -6.81 -12.62 -18.59
CA GLY A 96 -5.58 -11.88 -18.84
C GLY A 96 -4.83 -12.34 -20.09
N ASP A 97 -4.14 -11.41 -20.74
CA ASP A 97 -3.17 -11.61 -21.81
C ASP A 97 -1.78 -11.25 -21.24
N GLU A 98 -0.91 -12.24 -21.08
CA GLU A 98 0.41 -12.06 -20.47
C GLU A 98 1.37 -11.23 -21.33
N ALA A 99 1.16 -11.18 -22.66
CA ALA A 99 1.97 -10.38 -23.57
C ALA A 99 1.57 -8.89 -23.50
N LEU A 100 0.26 -8.59 -23.38
CA LEU A 100 -0.22 -7.22 -23.12
C LEU A 100 0.15 -6.75 -21.70
N GLU A 101 0.05 -7.62 -20.69
CA GLU A 101 0.49 -7.31 -19.33
C GLU A 101 2.00 -7.06 -19.23
N LYS A 102 2.81 -7.84 -19.95
CA LYS A 102 4.26 -7.61 -20.06
C LYS A 102 4.57 -6.26 -20.71
N LYS A 103 3.96 -5.95 -21.85
CA LYS A 103 4.08 -4.64 -22.53
C LYS A 103 3.63 -3.46 -21.65
N PHE A 104 2.58 -3.64 -20.85
CA PHE A 104 2.11 -2.63 -19.91
C PHE A 104 3.14 -2.38 -18.80
N LEU A 105 3.72 -3.43 -18.22
CA LEU A 105 4.75 -3.31 -17.19
C LEU A 105 6.06 -2.72 -17.73
N GLU A 106 6.44 -3.03 -18.97
CA GLU A 106 7.63 -2.46 -19.63
C GLU A 106 7.46 -0.95 -19.83
N LYS A 107 6.35 -0.50 -20.45
CA LYS A 107 6.05 0.94 -20.59
C LYS A 107 5.79 1.65 -19.27
N ALA A 108 5.31 0.96 -18.23
CA ALA A 108 5.18 1.52 -16.89
C ALA A 108 6.57 1.85 -16.29
N VAL A 109 7.56 0.98 -16.47
CA VAL A 109 8.94 1.20 -15.99
C VAL A 109 9.60 2.36 -16.75
N GLU A 110 9.38 2.51 -18.06
CA GLU A 110 9.82 3.67 -18.84
C GLU A 110 9.29 5.00 -18.27
N LEU A 111 8.07 4.99 -17.71
CA LEU A 111 7.43 6.12 -17.03
C LEU A 111 7.75 6.19 -15.51
N ASN A 112 8.74 5.43 -15.03
CA ASN A 112 9.13 5.29 -13.61
C ASN A 112 8.01 4.77 -12.67
N MET A 113 6.95 4.17 -13.20
CA MET A 113 5.85 3.57 -12.44
C MET A 113 6.19 2.14 -11.98
N ILE A 114 7.11 2.05 -11.01
CA ILE A 114 7.62 0.79 -10.47
C ILE A 114 6.57 0.00 -9.65
N SER A 115 6.88 -1.26 -9.37
CA SER A 115 6.13 -2.14 -8.43
C SER A 115 4.67 -2.45 -8.80
N LEU A 116 4.23 -2.17 -10.04
CA LEU A 116 2.88 -2.49 -10.52
C LEU A 116 2.64 -3.98 -10.84
N LYS A 117 3.67 -4.84 -10.83
CA LYS A 117 3.53 -6.27 -11.17
C LYS A 117 2.66 -7.01 -10.16
N GLY A 118 1.67 -7.76 -10.65
CA GLY A 118 0.76 -8.56 -9.84
C GLY A 118 1.42 -9.75 -9.14
N HIS A 119 0.66 -10.43 -8.29
CA HIS A 119 1.18 -11.55 -7.49
C HIS A 119 1.47 -12.78 -8.37
N ARG A 120 2.55 -13.52 -8.07
CA ARG A 120 3.05 -14.64 -8.90
C ARG A 120 1.97 -15.70 -9.21
N SER A 121 1.04 -15.95 -8.29
CA SER A 121 -0.03 -16.95 -8.45
C SER A 121 -1.28 -16.45 -9.19
N VAL A 122 -1.38 -15.16 -9.51
CA VAL A 122 -2.56 -14.53 -10.14
C VAL A 122 -2.21 -13.84 -11.47
N GLY A 123 -0.93 -13.50 -11.67
CA GLY A 123 -0.48 -12.65 -12.77
C GLY A 123 -1.00 -11.22 -12.62
N GLY A 124 -1.15 -10.52 -13.74
CA GLY A 124 -1.83 -9.24 -13.78
C GLY A 124 -0.99 -8.06 -13.29
N ILE A 125 -1.71 -6.96 -13.14
CA ILE A 125 -1.22 -5.69 -12.61
C ILE A 125 -1.86 -5.48 -11.22
N ARG A 126 -1.12 -4.90 -10.28
CA ARG A 126 -1.64 -4.49 -8.96
C ARG A 126 -1.16 -3.09 -8.61
N ALA A 127 -1.99 -2.09 -8.88
CA ALA A 127 -1.74 -0.73 -8.39
C ALA A 127 -1.96 -0.69 -6.87
N SER A 128 -0.95 -0.25 -6.12
CA SER A 128 -0.96 -0.24 -4.65
C SER A 128 -0.97 1.21 -4.17
N LEU A 129 -2.09 1.67 -3.61
CA LEU A 129 -2.47 3.09 -3.47
C LEU A 129 -2.32 3.64 -2.04
N TYR A 130 -1.33 3.14 -1.30
CA TYR A 130 -1.06 3.46 0.12
C TYR A 130 -1.02 4.97 0.42
N ASN A 131 -1.11 5.33 1.71
CA ASN A 131 -1.25 6.73 2.17
C ASN A 131 -0.19 7.68 1.60
N ALA A 132 1.06 7.23 1.45
CA ALA A 132 2.17 8.01 0.89
C ALA A 132 2.12 8.18 -0.65
N VAL A 133 1.28 7.43 -1.37
CA VAL A 133 1.08 7.63 -2.82
C VAL A 133 0.20 8.86 -3.02
N THR A 134 0.69 9.84 -3.76
CA THR A 134 -0.02 11.11 -3.99
C THR A 134 -1.24 10.94 -4.91
N VAL A 135 -2.09 11.96 -5.04
CA VAL A 135 -3.21 11.94 -6.00
C VAL A 135 -2.66 12.09 -7.43
N GLU A 136 -1.60 12.88 -7.56
CA GLU A 136 -0.88 13.24 -8.77
C GLU A 136 -0.20 12.01 -9.40
N ASP A 137 0.38 11.12 -8.60
CA ASP A 137 0.95 9.85 -9.09
C ASP A 137 -0.14 8.90 -9.62
N VAL A 138 -1.32 8.91 -8.99
CA VAL A 138 -2.48 8.16 -9.47
C VAL A 138 -3.07 8.78 -10.73
N GLN A 139 -3.02 10.11 -10.88
CA GLN A 139 -3.37 10.79 -12.14
C GLN A 139 -2.40 10.43 -13.28
N LYS A 140 -1.09 10.33 -13.02
CA LYS A 140 -0.11 9.85 -14.02
C LYS A 140 -0.43 8.42 -14.46
N LEU A 141 -0.68 7.51 -13.52
CA LEU A 141 -1.08 6.13 -13.81
C LEU A 141 -2.41 6.07 -14.59
N ALA A 142 -3.40 6.87 -14.19
CA ALA A 142 -4.69 6.98 -14.86
C ALA A 142 -4.56 7.49 -16.31
N ALA A 143 -3.67 8.47 -16.56
CA ALA A 143 -3.36 8.94 -17.90
C ALA A 143 -2.67 7.84 -18.73
N PHE A 144 -1.67 7.16 -18.17
CA PHE A 144 -0.99 6.04 -18.83
C PHE A 144 -1.96 4.90 -19.20
N MET A 145 -2.88 4.52 -18.32
CA MET A 145 -3.90 3.50 -18.61
C MET A 145 -4.82 3.92 -19.77
N ARG A 146 -5.21 5.20 -19.86
CA ARG A 146 -6.04 5.70 -20.98
C ARG A 146 -5.26 5.67 -22.30
N SER A 147 -4.01 6.13 -22.32
CA SER A 147 -3.15 6.07 -23.52
C SER A 147 -2.85 4.64 -23.94
N PHE A 148 -2.62 3.73 -22.98
CA PHE A 148 -2.37 2.31 -23.27
C PHE A 148 -3.62 1.61 -23.83
N LEU A 149 -4.81 1.93 -23.30
CA LEU A 149 -6.09 1.47 -23.84
C LEU A 149 -6.26 1.92 -25.31
N GLN A 150 -6.07 3.21 -25.58
CA GLN A 150 -6.22 3.78 -26.92
C GLN A 150 -5.25 3.15 -27.95
N MET A 151 -3.99 2.92 -27.56
CA MET A 151 -2.98 2.24 -28.40
C MET A 151 -3.33 0.79 -28.78
N HIS A 152 -4.33 0.16 -28.14
CA HIS A 152 -4.73 -1.23 -28.40
C HIS A 152 -6.24 -1.39 -28.69
N GLN A 153 -6.95 -0.28 -28.93
CA GLN A 153 -8.34 -0.24 -29.41
C GLN A 153 -8.48 0.44 -30.79
N SER A 154 -7.35 0.77 -31.42
CA SER A 154 -7.26 1.34 -32.77
C SER A 154 -6.86 0.28 -33.79
#